data_AF-A0A6S6RP24-F1
#
_entry.id   AF-A0A6S6RP24-F1
#
_cell.length_a   1.000
_cell.length_b   1.000
_cell.length_c   1.000
_cell.angle_alpha   90.00
_cell.angle_beta   90.00
_cell.angle_gamma   90.00
#
_symmetry.space_group_name_H-M   'P 1'
#
loop_
_entity.id
_entity.type
_entity.pdbx_description
1 polymer ?
#
loop_
_entity_poly.entity_id
_entity_poly.type
_entity_poly.pdbx_seq_one_letter_code
_entity_poly.pdbx_strand_id
1 'polypeptide(L)'
;MKTQKLLNALEEQIEALPEKIKSIAHSSFITLRFDQKLFHRKSHQLSECLFEIKQHFNQLKHAVITSRSEQVTFLTEKIITQIGAITRESATQTLREQESQHNQKEKTIDLYERLVQHEDYQCRLIAMINDREQKLDKQQSYVACQKLQQEIAALTGRLVRCRQALSLIERTIERYENQSIE
;
A
#
# COMPACT_ATOMS: atom_id res chain seq x y z
N MET A 1 -33.46 -3.62 -35.37
CA MET A 1 -33.73 -4.91 -34.69
C MET A 1 -32.50 -5.56 -34.08
N LYS A 2 -31.38 -5.83 -34.79
CA LYS A 2 -30.15 -6.39 -34.17
C LYS A 2 -29.40 -5.40 -33.26
N THR A 3 -29.34 -4.12 -33.65
CA THR A 3 -28.67 -3.05 -32.88
C THR A 3 -29.36 -2.75 -31.55
N GLN A 4 -30.70 -2.72 -31.51
CA GLN A 4 -31.48 -2.55 -30.28
C GLN A 4 -31.30 -3.72 -29.31
N LYS A 5 -31.20 -4.97 -29.80
CA LYS A 5 -30.95 -6.13 -28.93
C LYS A 5 -29.54 -6.09 -28.30
N LEU A 6 -28.54 -5.64 -29.05
CA LEU A 6 -27.18 -5.42 -28.52
C LEU A 6 -27.12 -4.26 -27.52
N LEU A 7 -27.88 -3.20 -27.76
CA LEU A 7 -27.98 -2.07 -26.83
C LEU A 7 -28.63 -2.47 -25.51
N ASN A 8 -29.68 -3.29 -25.57
CA ASN A 8 -30.35 -3.83 -24.38
C ASN A 8 -29.45 -4.82 -23.62
N ALA A 9 -28.65 -5.64 -24.32
CA ALA A 9 -27.69 -6.55 -23.67
C ALA A 9 -26.54 -5.79 -22.99
N LEU A 10 -26.09 -4.67 -23.57
CA LEU A 10 -25.13 -3.76 -22.92
C LEU A 10 -25.75 -3.05 -21.72
N GLU A 11 -27.01 -2.65 -21.81
CA GLU A 11 -27.76 -2.07 -20.68
C GLU A 11 -27.85 -3.05 -19.51
N GLU A 12 -28.18 -4.31 -19.79
CA GLU A 12 -28.27 -5.38 -18.81
C GLU A 12 -26.91 -5.71 -18.17
N GLN A 13 -25.82 -5.65 -18.95
CA GLN A 13 -24.46 -5.78 -18.40
C GLN A 13 -24.07 -4.58 -17.52
N ILE A 14 -24.44 -3.36 -17.91
CA ILE A 14 -24.19 -2.13 -17.15
C ILE A 14 -25.02 -2.09 -15.86
N GLU A 15 -26.23 -2.66 -15.85
CA GLU A 15 -27.07 -2.80 -14.65
C GLU A 15 -26.63 -3.96 -13.74
N ALA A 16 -26.05 -5.03 -14.27
CA ALA A 16 -25.50 -6.13 -13.47
C ALA A 16 -24.14 -5.80 -12.81
N LEU A 17 -23.36 -4.91 -13.41
CA LEU A 17 -22.07 -4.43 -12.88
C LEU A 17 -22.17 -3.82 -11.46
N PRO A 18 -23.08 -2.89 -11.13
CA PRO A 18 -23.16 -2.29 -9.80
C PRO A 18 -23.52 -3.28 -8.69
N GLU A 19 -24.27 -4.35 -8.99
CA GLU A 19 -24.55 -5.43 -8.03
C GLU A 19 -23.30 -6.24 -7.70
N LYS A 20 -22.49 -6.57 -8.73
CA LYS A 20 -21.20 -7.29 -8.56
C LYS A 20 -20.12 -6.45 -7.89
N ILE A 21 -20.24 -5.13 -7.98
CA ILE A 21 -19.25 -4.16 -7.49
C ILE A 21 -19.63 -3.61 -6.11
N LYS A 22 -20.85 -3.83 -5.62
CA LYS A 22 -21.38 -3.27 -4.36
C LYS A 22 -20.47 -3.50 -3.14
N SER A 23 -19.77 -4.64 -3.08
CA SER A 23 -18.81 -4.96 -2.02
C SER A 23 -17.45 -4.23 -2.16
N ILE A 24 -17.09 -3.81 -3.36
CA ILE A 24 -15.79 -3.21 -3.72
C ILE A 24 -15.93 -1.69 -3.93
N ALA A 25 -17.16 -1.16 -4.03
CA ALA A 25 -17.44 0.25 -4.32
C ALA A 25 -16.87 1.25 -3.29
N HIS A 26 -16.59 0.77 -2.07
CA HIS A 26 -16.07 1.57 -0.96
C HIS A 26 -14.57 1.40 -0.72
N SER A 27 -13.92 0.37 -1.29
CA SER A 27 -12.47 0.28 -1.22
C SER A 27 -11.88 1.29 -2.19
N SER A 28 -11.39 2.41 -1.66
CA SER A 28 -10.55 3.33 -2.40
C SER A 28 -9.36 2.55 -2.96
N PHE A 29 -9.21 2.52 -4.28
CA PHE A 29 -8.06 1.85 -4.88
C PHE A 29 -6.84 2.73 -4.65
N ILE A 30 -5.96 2.30 -3.76
CA ILE A 30 -4.70 3.01 -3.46
C ILE A 30 -3.82 3.08 -4.72
N THR A 31 -3.95 2.12 -5.65
CA THR A 31 -3.36 2.19 -7.00
C THR A 31 -4.28 1.59 -8.05
N LEU A 32 -4.84 2.40 -8.93
CA LEU A 32 -5.53 1.92 -10.13
C LEU A 32 -4.48 1.48 -11.15
N ARG A 33 -4.38 0.17 -11.41
CA ARG A 33 -3.52 -0.38 -12.49
C ARG A 33 -4.26 -0.46 -13.83
N PHE A 34 -5.29 0.36 -14.02
CA PHE A 34 -5.91 0.58 -15.31
C PHE A 34 -5.19 1.66 -16.10
N ASP A 35 -5.31 1.58 -17.42
CA ASP A 35 -4.85 2.65 -18.30
C ASP A 35 -5.66 3.93 -17.99
N GLN A 36 -4.99 4.93 -17.40
CA GLN A 36 -5.59 6.19 -16.96
C GLN A 36 -6.24 6.99 -18.11
N LYS A 37 -5.95 6.60 -19.35
CA LYS A 37 -6.56 7.18 -20.56
C LYS A 37 -7.99 6.69 -20.82
N LEU A 38 -8.42 5.61 -20.18
CA LEU A 38 -9.75 5.04 -20.36
C LEU A 38 -10.83 5.85 -19.64
N PHE A 39 -10.50 6.54 -18.54
CA PHE A 39 -11.43 7.32 -17.74
C PHE A 39 -11.04 8.80 -17.75
N HIS A 40 -12.00 9.68 -17.96
CA HIS A 40 -11.79 11.13 -18.03
C HIS A 40 -11.56 11.74 -16.66
N ARG A 41 -12.08 11.13 -15.59
CA ARG A 41 -11.78 11.52 -14.22
C ARG A 41 -10.74 10.58 -13.63
N LYS A 42 -9.69 11.16 -13.04
CA LYS A 42 -8.69 10.49 -12.16
C LYS A 42 -9.38 9.99 -10.89
N SER A 43 -10.34 9.11 -11.07
CA SER A 43 -11.28 8.67 -10.07
C SER A 43 -10.63 7.57 -9.27
N HIS A 44 -10.26 7.86 -8.02
CA HIS A 44 -9.67 6.88 -7.09
C HIS A 44 -10.71 5.87 -6.54
N GLN A 45 -11.94 5.91 -7.07
CA GLN A 45 -13.08 5.18 -6.56
C GLN A 45 -13.90 4.56 -7.70
N LEU A 46 -14.27 3.28 -7.59
CA LEU A 46 -15.02 2.59 -8.64
C LEU A 46 -16.40 3.21 -8.91
N SER A 47 -16.97 3.87 -7.90
CA SER A 47 -18.26 4.56 -7.99
C SER A 47 -18.25 5.66 -9.05
N GLU A 48 -17.15 6.39 -9.18
CA GLU A 48 -16.99 7.45 -10.18
C GLU A 48 -16.77 6.86 -11.59
N CYS A 49 -16.03 5.75 -11.71
CA CYS A 49 -15.91 5.01 -12.97
C CYS A 49 -17.26 4.49 -13.46
N LEU A 50 -18.10 3.99 -12.55
CA LEU A 50 -19.47 3.54 -12.86
C LEU A 50 -20.37 4.71 -13.29
N PHE A 51 -20.23 5.88 -12.66
CA PHE A 51 -20.96 7.08 -13.07
C PHE A 51 -20.55 7.52 -14.48
N GLU A 52 -19.25 7.48 -14.80
CA GLU A 52 -18.74 7.83 -16.13
C GLU A 52 -19.26 6.88 -17.22
N ILE A 53 -19.33 5.57 -16.94
CA ILE A 53 -19.93 4.58 -17.86
C ILE A 53 -21.42 4.89 -18.10
N LYS A 54 -22.18 5.22 -17.05
CA LYS A 54 -23.60 5.61 -17.18
C LYS A 54 -23.76 6.88 -18.01
N GLN A 55 -22.86 7.86 -17.87
CA GLN A 55 -22.88 9.06 -18.70
C GLN A 55 -22.55 8.76 -20.17
N HIS A 56 -21.52 7.95 -20.44
CA HIS A 56 -21.18 7.52 -21.80
C HIS A 56 -22.32 6.71 -22.44
N PHE A 57 -23.03 5.88 -21.67
CA PHE A 57 -24.18 5.12 -22.15
C PHE A 57 -25.37 6.03 -22.52
N ASN A 58 -25.64 7.07 -21.73
CA ASN A 58 -26.66 8.07 -22.08
C ASN A 58 -26.28 8.85 -23.35
N GLN A 59 -25.00 9.19 -23.52
CA GLN A 59 -24.51 9.81 -24.75
C GLN A 59 -24.63 8.88 -25.97
N LEU A 60 -24.39 7.58 -25.79
CA LEU A 60 -24.60 6.56 -26.82
C LEU A 60 -26.08 6.49 -27.25
N LYS A 61 -27.03 6.51 -26.28
CA LYS A 61 -28.47 6.54 -26.57
C LYS A 61 -28.85 7.75 -27.44
N HIS A 62 -28.33 8.93 -27.14
CA HIS A 62 -28.56 10.13 -27.96
C HIS A 62 -27.88 10.06 -29.34
N ALA A 63 -26.68 9.50 -29.44
CA ALA A 63 -25.95 9.35 -30.72
C ALA A 63 -26.63 8.37 -31.68
N VAL A 64 -27.27 7.31 -31.15
CA VAL A 64 -28.07 6.36 -31.93
C VAL A 64 -29.32 7.02 -32.51
N ILE A 65 -29.99 7.89 -31.75
CA ILE A 65 -31.15 8.67 -32.25
C ILE A 65 -30.72 9.62 -33.37
N THR A 66 -29.52 10.21 -33.26
CA THR A 66 -28.97 11.17 -34.24
C THR A 66 -28.36 10.48 -35.48
N SER A 67 -28.42 9.14 -35.59
CA SER A 67 -27.93 8.34 -36.72
C SER A 67 -26.45 8.53 -37.09
N ARG A 68 -25.58 8.81 -36.13
CA ARG A 68 -24.11 8.95 -36.35
C ARG A 68 -23.40 7.63 -36.08
N SER A 69 -23.24 6.81 -37.12
CA SER A 69 -22.66 5.45 -37.04
C SER A 69 -21.25 5.42 -36.43
N GLU A 70 -20.37 6.34 -36.81
CA GLU A 70 -18.97 6.37 -36.33
C GLU A 70 -18.86 6.74 -34.84
N GLN A 71 -19.75 7.60 -34.34
CA GLN A 71 -19.79 7.96 -32.92
C GLN A 71 -20.33 6.81 -32.07
N VAL A 72 -21.27 6.05 -32.62
CA VAL A 72 -21.83 4.86 -31.96
C VAL A 72 -20.78 3.76 -31.84
N THR A 73 -20.00 3.48 -32.89
CA THR A 73 -18.94 2.46 -32.84
C THR A 73 -17.86 2.83 -31.84
N PHE A 74 -17.35 4.07 -31.88
CA PHE A 74 -16.32 4.56 -30.97
C PHE A 74 -16.75 4.50 -29.49
N LEU A 75 -17.96 4.97 -29.18
CA LEU A 75 -18.48 4.95 -27.81
C LEU A 75 -18.73 3.52 -27.32
N THR A 76 -19.16 2.62 -28.20
CA THR A 76 -19.38 1.20 -27.83
C THR A 76 -18.07 0.50 -27.52
N GLU A 77 -17.02 0.70 -28.33
CA GLU A 77 -15.69 0.16 -28.08
C GLU A 77 -15.09 0.72 -26.77
N LYS A 78 -15.29 2.01 -26.52
CA LYS A 78 -14.87 2.65 -25.26
C LYS A 78 -15.59 2.06 -24.04
N ILE A 79 -16.89 1.81 -24.13
CA ILE A 79 -17.66 1.20 -23.02
C ILE A 79 -17.23 -0.25 -22.79
N ILE A 80 -17.03 -1.05 -23.84
CA ILE A 80 -16.57 -2.44 -23.72
C ILE A 80 -15.19 -2.50 -23.07
N THR A 81 -14.26 -1.62 -23.46
CA THR A 81 -12.92 -1.56 -22.85
C THR A 81 -12.98 -1.11 -21.38
N GLN A 82 -13.85 -0.15 -21.04
CA GLN A 82 -14.09 0.27 -19.65
C GLN A 82 -14.68 -0.86 -18.79
N ILE A 83 -15.64 -1.64 -19.30
CA ILE A 83 -16.23 -2.81 -18.63
C ILE A 83 -15.19 -3.93 -18.46
N GLY A 84 -14.42 -4.21 -19.51
CA GLY A 84 -13.35 -5.21 -19.48
C GLY A 84 -12.25 -4.87 -18.47
N ALA A 85 -11.94 -3.58 -18.31
CA ALA A 85 -11.06 -3.11 -17.25
C ALA A 85 -11.67 -3.40 -15.88
N ILE A 86 -12.87 -2.90 -15.58
CA ILE A 86 -13.52 -3.07 -14.27
C ILE A 86 -13.62 -4.54 -13.85
N THR A 87 -14.05 -5.41 -14.76
CA THR A 87 -14.21 -6.85 -14.49
C THR A 87 -12.88 -7.54 -14.19
N ARG A 88 -11.79 -7.17 -14.88
CA ARG A 88 -10.44 -7.68 -14.62
C ARG A 88 -9.93 -7.24 -13.25
N GLU A 89 -10.22 -6.02 -12.83
CA GLU A 89 -9.81 -5.53 -11.50
C GLU A 89 -10.61 -6.17 -10.39
N SER A 90 -11.93 -6.34 -10.56
CA SER A 90 -12.73 -7.07 -9.58
C SER A 90 -12.22 -8.51 -9.41
N ALA A 91 -11.76 -9.15 -10.49
CA ALA A 91 -11.18 -10.49 -10.43
C ALA A 91 -9.80 -10.50 -9.74
N THR A 92 -8.96 -9.49 -10.00
CA THR A 92 -7.61 -9.39 -9.43
C THR A 92 -7.57 -8.80 -8.02
N GLN A 93 -8.66 -8.21 -7.53
CA GLN A 93 -8.77 -7.63 -6.19
C GLN A 93 -8.52 -8.67 -5.09
N THR A 94 -9.05 -9.88 -5.23
CA THR A 94 -8.84 -10.97 -4.27
C THR A 94 -7.37 -11.35 -4.13
N LEU A 95 -6.65 -11.44 -5.27
CA LEU A 95 -5.21 -11.71 -5.28
C LEU A 95 -4.40 -10.55 -4.66
N ARG A 96 -4.86 -9.30 -4.83
CA ARG A 96 -4.22 -8.13 -4.21
C ARG A 96 -4.35 -8.08 -2.70
N GLU A 97 -5.51 -8.48 -2.18
CA GLU A 97 -5.71 -8.58 -0.73
C GLU A 97 -4.79 -9.64 -0.12
N GLN A 98 -4.61 -10.76 -0.82
CA GLN A 98 -3.65 -11.79 -0.40
C GLN A 98 -2.20 -11.31 -0.47
N GLU A 99 -1.82 -10.60 -1.54
CA GLU A 99 -0.46 -10.05 -1.71
C GLU A 99 -0.17 -8.95 -0.67
N SER A 100 -1.13 -8.07 -0.37
CA SER A 100 -0.97 -7.02 0.64
C SER A 100 -0.82 -7.61 2.05
N GLN A 101 -1.64 -8.61 2.39
CA GLN A 101 -1.51 -9.36 3.64
C GLN A 101 -0.17 -10.09 3.74
N HIS A 102 0.33 -10.68 2.64
CA HIS A 102 1.62 -11.34 2.62
C HIS A 102 2.77 -10.35 2.87
N ASN A 103 2.79 -9.23 2.15
CA ASN A 103 3.77 -8.17 2.34
C ASN A 103 3.73 -7.57 3.76
N GLN A 104 2.54 -7.46 4.37
CA GLN A 104 2.40 -7.02 5.75
C GLN A 104 3.02 -8.02 6.73
N LYS A 105 2.78 -9.32 6.53
CA LYS A 105 3.40 -10.38 7.35
C LYS A 105 4.93 -10.41 7.21
N GLU A 106 5.47 -10.23 6.01
CA GLU A 106 6.93 -10.15 5.82
C GLU A 106 7.52 -8.95 6.55
N LYS A 107 6.86 -7.78 6.48
CA LYS A 107 7.29 -6.58 7.21
C LYS A 107 7.24 -6.75 8.73
N THR A 108 6.25 -7.45 9.28
CA THR A 108 6.21 -7.69 10.72
C THR A 108 7.33 -8.63 11.15
N ILE A 109 7.60 -9.70 10.38
CA ILE A 109 8.74 -10.61 10.63
C ILE A 109 10.08 -9.83 10.62
N ASP A 110 10.30 -8.98 9.61
CA ASP A 110 11.50 -8.13 9.52
C ASP A 110 11.66 -7.18 10.73
N LEU A 111 10.56 -6.61 11.25
CA LEU A 111 10.60 -5.78 12.45
C LEU A 111 11.02 -6.56 13.70
N TYR A 112 10.51 -7.77 13.87
CA TYR A 112 10.86 -8.64 15.00
C TYR A 112 12.33 -9.11 14.92
N GLU A 113 12.81 -9.48 13.73
CA GLU A 113 14.22 -9.81 13.52
C GLU A 113 15.12 -8.61 13.85
N ARG A 114 14.73 -7.42 13.40
CA ARG A 114 15.46 -6.18 13.68
C ARG A 114 15.45 -5.83 15.17
N LEU A 115 14.36 -6.09 15.90
CA LEU A 115 14.28 -5.89 17.34
C LEU A 115 15.36 -6.72 18.05
N VAL A 116 15.40 -8.03 17.79
CA VAL A 116 16.39 -8.95 18.38
C VAL A 116 17.83 -8.50 18.06
N GLN A 117 18.11 -8.15 16.81
CA GLN A 117 19.44 -7.66 16.42
C GLN A 117 19.86 -6.41 17.22
N HIS A 118 18.94 -5.47 17.42
CA HIS A 118 19.22 -4.25 18.17
C HIS A 118 19.37 -4.51 19.68
N GLU A 119 18.64 -5.47 20.26
CA GLU A 119 18.84 -5.93 21.64
C GLU A 119 20.23 -6.55 21.83
N ASP A 120 20.67 -7.40 20.90
CA ASP A 120 22.02 -7.98 20.91
C ASP A 120 23.11 -6.89 20.84
N TYR A 121 22.91 -5.88 19.99
CA TYR A 121 23.81 -4.73 19.92
C TYR A 121 23.84 -3.94 21.24
N GLN A 122 22.69 -3.79 21.91
CA GLN A 122 22.63 -3.14 23.21
C GLN A 122 23.44 -3.91 24.25
N CYS A 123 23.24 -5.23 24.37
CA CYS A 123 23.99 -6.08 25.28
C CYS A 123 25.50 -5.99 25.02
N ARG A 124 25.92 -6.04 23.75
CA ARG A 124 27.32 -5.92 23.36
C ARG A 124 27.91 -4.55 23.70
N LEU A 125 27.17 -3.46 23.47
CA LEU A 125 27.63 -2.11 23.80
C LEU A 125 27.81 -1.93 25.31
N ILE A 126 26.90 -2.46 26.13
CA ILE A 126 27.01 -2.44 27.59
C ILE A 126 28.26 -3.21 28.03
N ALA A 127 28.50 -4.41 27.50
CA ALA A 127 29.71 -5.18 27.79
C ALA A 127 30.99 -4.40 27.43
N MET A 128 31.04 -3.76 26.26
CA MET A 128 32.18 -2.95 25.83
C MET A 128 32.45 -1.73 26.71
N ILE A 129 31.40 -1.14 27.30
CA ILE A 129 31.51 -0.03 28.25
C ILE A 129 32.09 -0.56 29.56
N ASN A 130 31.49 -1.62 30.12
CA ASN A 130 31.94 -2.23 31.36
C ASN A 130 33.41 -2.68 31.30
N ASP A 131 33.82 -3.30 30.17
CA ASP A 131 35.22 -3.71 29.95
C ASP A 131 36.20 -2.53 29.98
N ARG A 132 35.78 -1.36 29.48
CA ARG A 132 36.61 -0.15 29.46
C ARG A 132 36.64 0.54 30.80
N GLU A 133 35.53 0.55 31.52
CA GLU A 133 35.46 1.04 32.90
C GLU A 133 36.40 0.23 33.80
N GLN A 134 36.36 -1.10 33.73
CA GLN A 134 37.29 -1.95 34.47
C GLN A 134 38.77 -1.71 34.11
N LYS A 135 39.06 -1.38 32.85
CA LYS A 135 40.43 -1.02 32.42
C LYS A 135 40.83 0.35 32.94
N LEU A 136 39.89 1.30 33.00
CA LEU A 136 40.11 2.64 33.52
C LEU A 136 40.47 2.59 35.01
N ASP A 137 39.76 1.77 35.79
CA ASP A 137 40.00 1.61 37.24
C ASP A 137 41.41 1.08 37.57
N LYS A 138 41.99 0.27 36.67
CA LYS A 138 43.33 -0.33 36.83
C LYS A 138 44.44 0.52 36.23
N GLN A 139 44.12 1.58 35.50
CA GLN A 139 45.08 2.36 34.75
C GLN A 139 45.69 3.48 35.59
N GLN A 140 47.02 3.61 35.56
CA GLN A 140 47.75 4.63 36.32
C GLN A 140 48.22 5.80 35.43
N SER A 141 48.34 5.57 34.12
CA SER A 141 48.76 6.61 33.17
C SER A 141 47.61 7.57 32.85
N TYR A 142 47.78 8.85 33.16
CA TYR A 142 46.81 9.91 32.88
C TYR A 142 46.38 9.97 31.41
N VAL A 143 47.34 9.87 30.48
CA VAL A 143 47.07 9.90 29.03
C VAL A 143 46.22 8.70 28.60
N ALA A 144 46.47 7.53 29.16
CA ALA A 144 45.67 6.34 28.87
C ALA A 144 44.27 6.41 29.50
N CYS A 145 44.14 6.97 30.70
CA CYS A 145 42.85 7.22 31.34
C CYS A 145 41.98 8.17 30.49
N GLN A 146 42.55 9.27 30.00
CA GLN A 146 41.83 10.23 29.16
C GLN A 146 41.31 9.57 27.86
N LYS A 147 42.12 8.73 27.22
CA LYS A 147 41.70 7.97 26.03
C LYS A 147 40.54 7.02 26.33
N LEU A 148 40.63 6.25 27.42
CA LEU A 148 39.57 5.33 27.84
C LEU A 148 38.26 6.08 28.15
N GLN A 149 38.32 7.24 28.80
CA GLN A 149 37.15 8.08 29.05
C GLN A 149 36.49 8.58 27.76
N GLN A 150 37.28 8.98 26.75
CA GLN A 150 36.75 9.36 25.44
C GLN A 150 36.06 8.18 24.74
N GLU A 151 36.66 6.99 24.81
CA GLU A 151 36.08 5.77 24.24
C GLU A 151 34.76 5.38 24.94
N ILE A 152 34.72 5.46 26.28
CA ILE A 152 33.49 5.23 27.07
C ILE A 152 32.41 6.22 26.65
N ALA A 153 32.73 7.53 26.59
CA ALA A 153 31.78 8.54 26.16
C ALA A 153 31.23 8.28 24.74
N ALA A 154 32.09 7.86 23.81
CA ALA A 154 31.70 7.51 22.45
C ALA A 154 30.76 6.28 22.41
N LEU A 155 31.04 5.25 23.21
CA LEU A 155 30.19 4.06 23.32
C LEU A 155 28.86 4.37 23.99
N THR A 156 28.84 5.17 25.05
CA THR A 156 27.61 5.63 25.70
C THR A 156 26.73 6.42 24.73
N GLY A 157 27.33 7.29 23.90
CA GLY A 157 26.60 7.98 22.83
C GLY A 157 25.99 7.04 21.79
N ARG A 158 26.69 5.93 21.46
CA ARG A 158 26.14 4.88 20.58
C ARG A 158 25.00 4.11 21.25
N LEU A 159 25.14 3.79 22.53
CA LEU A 159 24.12 3.09 23.33
C LEU A 159 22.82 3.89 23.39
N VAL A 160 22.89 5.21 23.59
CA VAL A 160 21.71 6.09 23.58
C VAL A 160 21.00 6.03 22.23
N ARG A 161 21.73 6.13 21.12
CA ARG A 161 21.14 6.02 19.77
C ARG A 161 20.53 4.63 19.52
N CYS A 162 21.16 3.57 20.02
CA CYS A 162 20.65 2.21 19.91
C CYS A 162 19.31 2.06 20.65
N ARG A 163 19.21 2.57 21.89
CA ARG A 163 17.95 2.60 22.66
C ARG A 163 16.85 3.41 21.99
N GLN A 164 17.20 4.54 21.37
CA GLN A 164 16.24 5.32 20.58
C GLN A 164 15.72 4.52 19.39
N ALA A 165 16.59 3.80 18.68
CA ALA A 165 16.19 2.94 17.57
C ALA A 165 15.28 1.79 18.03
N LEU A 166 15.59 1.14 19.15
CA LEU A 166 14.73 0.10 19.76
C LEU A 166 13.33 0.65 20.05
N SER A 167 13.23 1.79 20.74
CA SER A 167 11.93 2.41 21.04
C SER A 167 11.11 2.74 19.79
N LEU A 168 11.77 3.11 18.68
CA LEU A 168 11.07 3.33 17.41
C LEU A 168 10.56 2.02 16.78
N ILE A 169 11.34 0.94 16.89
CA ILE A 169 10.94 -0.39 16.39
C ILE A 169 9.74 -0.89 17.21
N GLU A 170 9.84 -0.85 18.55
CA GLU A 170 8.76 -1.24 19.47
C GLU A 170 7.45 -0.49 19.18
N ARG A 171 7.50 0.85 19.08
CA ARG A 171 6.32 1.66 18.72
C ARG A 171 5.75 1.32 17.34
N THR A 172 6.59 0.88 16.42
CA THR A 172 6.12 0.48 15.09
C THR A 172 5.40 -0.87 15.18
N ILE A 173 5.94 -1.82 15.95
CA ILE A 173 5.29 -3.11 16.23
C ILE A 173 3.94 -2.88 16.93
N GLU A 174 3.88 -2.06 17.99
CA GLU A 174 2.64 -1.72 18.69
C GLU A 174 1.56 -1.18 17.75
N ARG A 175 1.94 -0.32 16.79
CA ARG A 175 1.00 0.21 15.79
C ARG A 175 0.45 -0.88 14.87
N TYR A 176 1.31 -1.78 14.40
CA TYR A 176 0.89 -2.90 13.55
C TYR A 176 -0.02 -3.88 14.30
N GLU A 177 0.27 -4.15 15.57
CA GLU A 177 -0.56 -5.02 16.41
C GLU A 177 -1.94 -4.41 16.66
N ASN A 178 -1.99 -3.12 17.02
CA ASN A 178 -3.27 -2.43 17.21
C ASN A 178 -4.11 -2.37 15.93
N GLN A 179 -3.48 -2.14 14.77
CA GLN A 179 -4.17 -2.18 13.47
C GLN A 179 -4.66 -3.58 13.06
N SER A 180 -4.11 -4.64 13.65
CA SER A 180 -4.52 -6.03 13.36
C SER A 180 -5.68 -6.50 14.24
N ILE A 181 -5.98 -5.77 15.33
CA ILE A 181 -7.03 -6.10 16.30
C ILE A 181 -8.35 -5.35 15.99
N GLU A 182 -8.29 -4.23 15.24
CA GLU A 182 -9.45 -3.49 14.72
C GLU A 182 -9.96 -4.05 13.38
#